data_AF-A0A645HI04-F1
#
_entry.id   AF-A0A645HI04-F1
#
_cell.length_a   1.000
_cell.length_b   1.000
_cell.length_c   1.000
_cell.angle_alpha   90.00
_cell.angle_beta   90.00
_cell.angle_gamma   90.00
#
_symmetry.space_group_name_H-M   'P 1'
#
loop_
_entity.id
_entity.type
_entity.pdbx_description
1 polymer ?
#
loop_
_entity_poly.entity_id
_entity_poly.type
_entity_poly.pdbx_seq_one_letter_code
_entity_poly.pdbx_strand_id
1 'polypeptide(L)'
;MLVAALLVAVFHLVMGNHMIAAVSTLRLTSASVLGVAFTVTTRPTDIVDVLERMFAPLSRVGLHPERLALQMALMLRFTEHFFTQWQKLAEAYRLRTGKAGGFRLIAPLAIQMLQTTRRVADALWARLGH
;
A
#
# COMPACT_ATOMS: atom_id res chain seq x y z
N MET A 1 -3.72 -4.89 -15.76
CA MET A 1 -3.59 -6.36 -15.75
C MET A 1 -4.21 -7.00 -17.00
N LEU A 2 -5.51 -6.83 -17.27
CA LEU A 2 -6.14 -7.30 -18.53
C LEU A 2 -5.46 -6.74 -19.80
N VAL A 3 -5.04 -5.47 -19.76
CA VAL A 3 -4.35 -4.80 -20.88
C VAL A 3 -2.97 -5.44 -21.17
N ALA A 4 -2.25 -5.89 -20.14
CA ALA A 4 -0.94 -6.53 -20.31
C ALA A 4 -1.09 -7.94 -20.91
N ALA A 5 -2.07 -8.71 -20.43
CA ALA A 5 -2.40 -10.02 -20.99
C ALA A 5 -2.85 -9.91 -22.46
N LEU A 6 -3.65 -8.89 -22.79
CA LEU A 6 -4.13 -8.65 -24.15
C LEU A 6 -3.00 -8.21 -25.09
N LEU A 7 -2.09 -7.34 -24.63
CA LEU A 7 -0.90 -6.92 -25.38
C LEU A 7 0.02 -8.11 -25.71
N VAL A 8 0.24 -9.02 -24.76
CA VAL A 8 1.07 -10.21 -24.96
C VAL A 8 0.43 -11.19 -25.94
N ALA A 9 -0.89 -11.38 -25.87
CA ALA A 9 -1.62 -12.24 -26.81
C ALA A 9 -1.56 -11.72 -28.25
N VAL A 10 -1.76 -10.40 -28.44
CA VAL A 10 -1.68 -9.75 -29.77
C VAL A 10 -0.25 -9.78 -30.32
N PHE A 11 0.75 -9.49 -29.48
CA PHE A 11 2.16 -9.54 -29.86
C PHE A 11 2.59 -10.95 -30.30
N HIS A 12 2.04 -11.99 -29.68
CA HIS A 12 2.35 -13.38 -30.04
C HIS A 12 1.67 -13.87 -31.32
N LEU A 13 0.51 -13.32 -31.69
CA LEU A 13 -0.13 -13.64 -32.97
C LEU A 13 0.70 -13.12 -34.17
N VAL A 14 1.42 -12.02 -33.99
CA VAL A 14 2.19 -11.35 -35.07
C VAL A 14 3.56 -12.00 -35.31
N MET A 15 4.14 -12.70 -34.32
CA MET A 15 5.57 -13.09 -34.35
C MET A 15 5.89 -14.51 -34.87
N GLY A 16 4.89 -15.32 -35.26
CA GLY A 16 5.08 -16.54 -36.08
C GLY A 16 5.93 -17.69 -35.50
N ASN A 17 6.31 -17.68 -34.21
CA ASN A 17 7.06 -18.77 -33.56
C ASN A 17 6.36 -19.22 -32.26
N HIS A 18 5.46 -20.20 -32.40
CA HIS A 18 4.47 -20.58 -31.38
C HIS A 18 5.06 -21.09 -30.05
N MET A 19 6.29 -21.62 -30.05
CA MET A 19 6.85 -22.30 -28.87
C MET A 19 7.43 -21.33 -27.83
N ILE A 20 8.20 -20.33 -28.26
CA ILE A 20 8.76 -19.29 -27.35
C ILE A 20 7.64 -18.41 -26.79
N ALA A 21 6.57 -18.28 -27.57
CA ALA A 21 5.38 -17.53 -27.22
C ALA A 21 4.58 -18.11 -26.06
N ALA A 22 4.30 -19.41 -26.15
CA ALA A 22 3.59 -20.15 -25.11
C ALA A 22 4.35 -20.10 -23.78
N VAL A 23 5.67 -20.31 -23.81
CA VAL A 23 6.52 -20.32 -22.60
C VAL A 23 6.54 -18.95 -21.92
N SER A 24 6.71 -17.86 -22.67
CA SER A 24 6.79 -16.51 -22.10
C SER A 24 5.46 -16.06 -21.49
N THR A 25 4.35 -16.35 -22.17
CA THR A 25 2.99 -16.04 -21.68
C THR A 25 2.66 -16.84 -20.44
N LEU A 26 2.99 -18.14 -20.42
CA LEU A 26 2.77 -19.00 -19.27
C LEU A 26 3.58 -18.52 -18.06
N ARG A 27 4.87 -18.19 -18.25
CA ARG A 27 5.73 -17.66 -17.19
C ARG A 27 5.19 -16.36 -16.59
N LEU A 28 4.76 -15.41 -17.43
CA LEU A 28 4.22 -14.13 -16.97
C LEU A 28 2.89 -14.33 -16.23
N THR A 29 2.02 -15.21 -16.75
CA THR A 29 0.73 -15.53 -16.12
C THR A 29 0.94 -16.22 -14.77
N SER A 30 1.80 -17.22 -14.68
CA SER A 30 2.14 -17.88 -13.42
C SER A 30 2.73 -16.92 -12.40
N ALA A 31 3.68 -16.07 -12.80
CA ALA A 31 4.24 -15.05 -11.91
C ALA A 31 3.18 -14.05 -11.42
N SER A 32 2.26 -13.65 -12.32
CA SER A 32 1.16 -12.73 -11.97
C SER A 32 0.15 -13.37 -11.02
N VAL A 33 -0.25 -14.62 -11.26
CA VAL A 33 -1.16 -15.37 -10.39
C VAL A 33 -0.53 -15.58 -9.02
N LEU A 34 0.76 -15.94 -8.96
CA LEU A 34 1.50 -16.05 -7.70
C LEU A 34 1.56 -14.70 -6.96
N GLY A 35 1.81 -13.60 -7.67
CA GLY A 35 1.82 -12.25 -7.08
C GLY A 35 0.44 -11.83 -6.56
N VAL A 36 -0.63 -12.12 -7.28
CA VAL A 36 -2.01 -11.83 -6.84
C VAL A 36 -2.39 -12.71 -5.66
N ALA A 37 -2.09 -14.01 -5.71
CA ALA A 37 -2.32 -14.91 -4.59
C ALA A 37 -1.59 -14.38 -3.35
N PHE A 38 -0.30 -14.03 -3.47
CA PHE A 38 0.47 -13.41 -2.38
C PHE A 38 -0.16 -12.10 -1.87
N THR A 39 -0.62 -11.23 -2.76
CA THR A 39 -1.26 -9.95 -2.37
C THR A 39 -2.56 -10.18 -1.60
N VAL A 40 -3.32 -11.22 -1.97
CA VAL A 40 -4.61 -11.56 -1.33
C VAL A 40 -4.41 -12.36 -0.04
N THR A 41 -3.43 -13.26 0.02
CA THR A 41 -3.17 -14.12 1.17
C THR A 41 -2.34 -13.46 2.25
N THR A 42 -1.50 -12.49 1.89
CA THR A 42 -0.62 -11.83 2.86
C THR A 42 -1.31 -10.61 3.43
N ARG A 43 -1.61 -10.64 4.73
CA ARG A 43 -2.12 -9.46 5.42
C ARG A 43 -0.99 -8.44 5.54
N PRO A 44 -1.29 -7.13 5.48
CA PRO A 44 -0.27 -6.09 5.64
C PRO A 44 0.54 -6.23 6.94
N THR A 45 -0.09 -6.72 8.01
CA THR A 45 0.56 -6.99 9.30
C THR A 45 1.62 -8.07 9.21
N ASP A 46 1.34 -9.17 8.50
CA ASP A 46 2.26 -10.31 8.40
C ASP A 46 3.53 -9.93 7.60
N ILE A 47 3.39 -8.99 6.65
CA ILE A 47 4.53 -8.42 5.90
C ILE A 47 5.45 -7.65 6.85
N VAL A 48 4.92 -6.90 7.80
CA VAL A 48 5.72 -6.15 8.77
C VAL A 48 6.54 -7.09 9.63
N ASP A 49 5.94 -8.17 10.14
CA ASP A 49 6.62 -9.14 11.01
C ASP A 49 7.77 -9.85 10.28
N VAL A 50 7.56 -10.20 9.00
CA VAL A 50 8.60 -10.79 8.15
C VAL A 50 9.71 -9.78 7.89
N LEU A 51 9.36 -8.53 7.57
CA LEU A 51 10.36 -7.47 7.37
C LEU A 51 11.17 -7.23 8.65
N GLU A 52 10.53 -7.19 9.83
CA GLU A 52 11.22 -7.07 11.11
C GLU A 52 12.23 -8.21 11.30
N ARG A 53 11.84 -9.45 10.99
CA ARG A 53 12.74 -10.61 11.07
C ARG A 53 13.88 -10.54 10.05
N MET A 54 13.65 -9.98 8.86
CA MET A 54 14.69 -9.75 7.86
C MET A 54 15.63 -8.59 8.24
N PHE A 55 15.13 -7.57 8.95
CA PHE A 55 15.93 -6.45 9.44
C PHE A 55 16.57 -6.71 10.81
N ALA A 56 16.17 -7.77 11.52
CA ALA A 56 16.80 -8.22 12.77
C ALA A 56 18.33 -8.38 12.70
N PRO A 57 18.96 -8.93 11.65
CA PRO A 57 20.43 -8.94 11.54
C PRO A 57 21.05 -7.54 11.42
N LEU A 58 20.30 -6.57 10.89
CA LEU A 58 20.72 -5.17 10.75
C LEU A 58 20.70 -4.42 12.10
N SER A 59 20.10 -5.00 13.14
CA SER A 59 20.15 -4.48 14.52
C SER A 59 21.57 -4.36 15.07
N ARG A 60 22.50 -5.18 14.56
CA ARG A 60 23.92 -5.12 14.93
C ARG A 60 24.62 -3.83 14.48
N VAL A 61 24.00 -3.04 13.60
CA VAL A 61 24.51 -1.75 13.10
C VAL A 61 23.92 -0.55 13.88
N GLY A 62 23.14 -0.79 14.95
CA GLY A 62 22.57 0.27 15.80
C GLY A 62 21.11 0.65 15.49
N LEU A 63 20.41 -0.13 14.66
CA LEU A 63 18.97 0.01 14.46
C LEU A 63 18.22 -0.73 15.57
N HIS A 64 17.30 -0.04 16.27
CA HIS A 64 16.42 -0.65 17.27
C HIS A 64 15.17 -1.24 16.59
N PRO A 65 15.08 -2.57 16.39
CA PRO A 65 13.99 -3.20 15.62
C PRO A 65 12.62 -2.90 16.19
N GLU A 66 12.53 -2.83 17.52
CA GLU A 66 11.29 -2.55 18.25
C GLU A 66 10.75 -1.13 17.97
N ARG A 67 11.64 -0.14 17.81
CA ARG A 67 11.23 1.22 17.42
C ARG A 67 10.77 1.26 15.95
N LEU A 68 11.41 0.48 15.09
CA LEU A 68 11.00 0.36 13.68
C LEU A 68 9.64 -0.34 13.55
N ALA A 69 9.42 -1.44 14.27
CA ALA A 69 8.14 -2.15 14.29
C ALA A 69 7.01 -1.23 14.74
N LEU A 70 7.22 -0.46 15.81
CA LEU A 70 6.25 0.55 16.27
C LEU A 70 5.98 1.62 15.21
N GLN A 71 7.02 2.14 14.55
CA GLN A 71 6.89 3.14 13.49
C GLN A 71 6.09 2.58 12.30
N MET A 72 6.41 1.36 11.85
CA MET A 72 5.71 0.70 10.74
C MET A 72 4.24 0.45 11.10
N ALA A 73 3.96 -0.07 12.29
CA ALA A 73 2.59 -0.30 12.77
C ALA A 73 1.77 1.00 12.83
N LEU A 74 2.37 2.10 13.33
CA LEU A 74 1.73 3.42 13.33
C LEU A 74 1.49 3.93 11.90
N MET A 75 2.47 3.75 11.00
CA MET A 75 2.34 4.17 9.60
C MET A 75 1.17 3.45 8.93
N LEU A 76 1.09 2.12 9.04
CA LEU A 76 0.02 1.31 8.47
C LEU A 76 -1.35 1.71 9.01
N ARG A 77 -1.48 1.84 10.34
CA ARG A 77 -2.72 2.31 10.98
C ARG A 77 -3.10 3.71 10.48
N PHE A 78 -2.13 4.59 10.30
CA PHE A 78 -2.39 5.94 9.78
C PHE A 78 -2.80 5.92 8.31
N THR A 79 -2.23 5.04 7.49
CA THR A 79 -2.65 4.82 6.09
C THR A 79 -4.09 4.33 6.02
N GLU A 80 -4.49 3.36 6.84
CA GLU A 80 -5.88 2.90 6.90
C GLU A 80 -6.84 4.02 7.32
N HIS A 81 -6.46 4.78 8.34
CA HIS A 81 -7.22 5.95 8.78
C HIS A 81 -7.32 7.00 7.66
N PHE A 82 -6.24 7.21 6.90
CA PHE A 82 -6.21 8.12 5.74
C PHE A 82 -7.21 7.74 4.67
N PHE A 83 -7.24 6.48 4.25
CA PHE A 83 -8.20 6.03 3.26
C PHE A 83 -9.64 6.22 3.72
N THR A 84 -9.91 5.92 4.99
CA THR A 84 -11.25 6.11 5.57
C THR A 84 -11.67 7.59 5.56
N GLN A 85 -10.79 8.50 5.99
CA GLN A 85 -11.10 9.94 5.99
C GLN A 85 -11.25 10.49 4.57
N TRP A 86 -10.39 10.04 3.64
CA TRP A 86 -10.50 10.40 2.24
C TRP A 86 -11.84 10.00 1.63
N GLN A 87 -12.28 8.75 1.86
CA GLN A 87 -13.58 8.27 1.36
C GLN A 87 -14.74 9.08 1.93
N LYS A 88 -14.74 9.33 3.24
CA LYS A 88 -15.76 10.17 3.90
C LYS A 88 -15.85 11.56 3.28
N LEU A 89 -14.69 12.19 3.05
CA LEU A 89 -14.64 13.53 2.48
C LEU A 89 -15.06 13.54 1.00
N ALA A 90 -14.65 12.53 0.24
CA ALA A 90 -15.05 12.35 -1.15
C ALA A 90 -16.57 12.14 -1.27
N GLU A 91 -17.16 11.37 -0.36
CA GLU A 91 -18.60 11.15 -0.28
C GLU A 91 -19.36 12.42 0.08
N ALA A 92 -18.92 13.15 1.11
CA ALA A 92 -19.52 14.43 1.49
C ALA A 92 -19.45 15.47 0.35
N TYR A 93 -18.32 15.53 -0.36
CA TYR A 93 -18.16 16.42 -1.52
C TYR A 93 -19.07 16.00 -2.67
N ARG A 94 -19.19 14.71 -2.93
CA ARG A 94 -20.09 14.16 -3.97
C ARG A 94 -21.55 14.49 -3.66
N LEU A 95 -21.98 14.40 -2.40
CA LEU A 95 -23.35 14.78 -2.00
C LEU A 95 -23.61 16.28 -2.22
N ARG A 96 -22.62 17.14 -2.00
CA ARG A 96 -22.78 18.60 -2.14
C ARG A 96 -22.67 19.11 -3.58
N THR A 97 -21.83 18.50 -4.40
CA THR A 97 -21.47 19.02 -5.75
C THR A 97 -21.89 18.08 -6.88
N GLY A 98 -22.35 16.87 -6.58
CA GLY A 98 -22.69 15.84 -7.57
C GLY A 98 -21.47 15.29 -8.33
N LYS A 99 -20.25 15.69 -7.97
CA LYS A 99 -19.00 15.37 -8.68
C LYS A 99 -17.95 14.84 -7.71
N ALA A 100 -17.00 14.05 -8.21
CA ALA A 100 -15.85 13.62 -7.42
C ALA A 100 -14.95 14.82 -7.08
N GLY A 101 -14.51 14.93 -5.83
CA GLY A 101 -13.72 16.07 -5.35
C GLY A 101 -12.26 16.08 -5.82
N GLY A 102 -11.71 14.95 -6.27
CA GLY A 102 -10.35 14.85 -6.83
C GLY A 102 -9.31 15.60 -6.00
N PHE A 103 -8.51 16.46 -6.66
CA PHE A 103 -7.48 17.26 -6.01
C PHE A 103 -7.99 18.31 -5.01
N ARG A 104 -9.26 18.75 -5.12
CA ARG A 104 -9.84 19.72 -4.16
C ARG A 104 -9.99 19.14 -2.75
N LEU A 105 -9.94 17.82 -2.61
CA LEU A 105 -10.00 17.12 -1.33
C LEU A 105 -8.65 17.12 -0.60
N ILE A 106 -7.54 17.43 -1.28
CA ILE A 106 -6.20 17.34 -0.71
C ILE A 106 -6.00 18.37 0.41
N ALA A 107 -6.38 19.62 0.17
CA ALA A 107 -6.25 20.69 1.17
C ALA A 107 -7.02 20.36 2.48
N PRO A 108 -8.34 20.06 2.44
CA PRO A 108 -9.08 19.69 3.65
C PRO A 108 -8.55 18.42 4.33
N LEU A 109 -8.14 17.41 3.55
CA LEU A 109 -7.55 16.19 4.10
C LEU A 109 -6.21 16.46 4.81
N ALA A 110 -5.34 17.27 4.21
CA ALA A 110 -4.05 17.63 4.79
C ALA A 110 -4.23 18.35 6.15
N ILE A 111 -5.20 19.26 6.24
CA ILE A 111 -5.54 19.94 7.50
C ILE A 111 -5.97 18.92 8.57
N GLN A 112 -6.89 18.02 8.22
CA GLN A 112 -7.39 17.00 9.16
C GLN A 112 -6.28 16.04 9.62
N MET A 113 -5.33 15.72 8.72
CA MET A 113 -4.18 14.90 9.06
C MET A 113 -3.18 15.60 9.95
N LEU A 114 -2.86 16.87 9.69
CA LEU A 114 -2.00 17.65 10.58
C LEU A 114 -2.57 17.73 12.01
N GLN A 115 -3.89 17.89 12.15
CA GLN A 115 -4.55 17.86 13.46
C GLN A 115 -4.50 16.49 14.12
N THR A 116 -4.58 15.41 13.34
CA THR A 116 -4.48 14.04 13.84
C THR A 116 -3.06 13.75 14.33
N THR A 117 -2.05 14.14 13.56
CA THR A 117 -0.64 14.00 13.94
C THR A 117 -0.31 14.75 15.22
N ARG A 118 -0.82 15.99 15.38
CA ARG A 118 -0.66 16.76 16.63
C ARG A 118 -1.23 16.01 17.83
N ARG A 119 -2.47 15.52 17.72
CA ARG A 119 -3.10 14.73 18.80
C ARG A 119 -2.33 13.46 19.16
N VAL A 120 -1.78 12.76 18.16
CA VAL A 120 -0.96 11.56 18.38
C VAL A 120 0.36 11.93 19.06
N ALA A 121 1.00 13.03 18.65
CA ALA A 121 2.22 13.53 19.28
C ALA A 121 1.98 13.92 20.75
N ASP A 122 0.90 14.64 21.02
CA ASP A 122 0.50 15.04 22.38
C ASP A 122 0.27 13.81 23.28
N ALA A 123 -0.42 12.77 22.75
CA ALA A 123 -0.66 11.53 23.46
C ALA A 123 0.62 10.70 23.71
N LEU A 124 1.53 10.65 22.74
CA LEU A 124 2.84 10.00 22.90
C LEU A 124 3.67 10.72 23.95
N TRP A 125 3.68 12.07 23.94
CA TRP A 125 4.40 12.88 24.92
C TRP A 125 3.85 12.68 26.33
N ALA A 126 2.53 12.64 26.50
CA ALA A 126 1.91 12.35 27.81
C ALA A 126 2.27 10.95 28.36
N ARG A 127 2.54 9.98 27.49
CA ARG A 127 2.88 8.61 27.88
C ARG A 127 4.39 8.37 28.09
N LEU A 128 5.25 9.13 27.40
CA LEU A 128 6.71 8.97 27.42
C LEU A 128 7.44 10.10 28.17
N GLY A 129 6.75 11.18 28.53
CA GLY A 129 7.27 12.35 29.24
C GLY A 129 7.34 12.21 30.76
N HIS A 130 7.26 10.99 31.28
CA HIS A 130 7.44 10.64 32.69
C HIS A 130 8.51 9.55 32.82
#